data_AF-A0A2V7I306-F1
#
_entry.id   AF-A0A2V7I306-F1
#
_cell.length_a   1.000
_cell.length_b   1.000
_cell.length_c   1.000
_cell.angle_alpha   90.00
_cell.angle_beta   90.00
_cell.angle_gamma   90.00
#
_symmetry.space_group_name_H-M   'P 1'
#
loop_
_entity.id
_entity.type
_entity.pdbx_description
1 polymer ?
#
loop_
_entity_poly.entity_id
_entity_poly.type
_entity_poly.pdbx_seq_one_letter_code
_entity_poly.pdbx_strand_id
1 'polypeptide(L)'
;MQDVLGASRCPRCRRVVAPPARMCPDHPVAMEPHLVPAVGEVVSFTTLHSPPEGFRSPLHIAIVELEGGARLFCHGEETRGVKIGSRVSVEDVNSIFYFSHMGFADRARLFWRRAGYRGEKVAAIGKSFVKGLWKGRSRGDG
;
A
#
# COMPACT_ATOMS: atom_id res chain seq x y z
N MET A 1 -4.17 -7.98 -6.46
CA MET A 1 -3.84 -6.70 -5.80
C MET A 1 -4.97 -5.74 -6.08
N GLN A 2 -5.80 -5.49 -5.07
CA GLN A 2 -6.82 -4.46 -5.12
C GLN A 2 -6.10 -3.10 -5.11
N ASP A 3 -6.45 -2.20 -6.03
CA ASP A 3 -5.81 -0.88 -6.12
C ASP A 3 -6.51 0.16 -5.21
N VAL A 4 -7.79 -0.08 -4.87
CA VAL A 4 -8.63 0.82 -4.05
C VAL A 4 -9.52 0.03 -3.09
N LEU A 5 -9.85 0.66 -1.96
CA LEU A 5 -10.76 0.17 -0.94
C LEU A 5 -11.97 1.09 -0.79
N GLY A 6 -13.11 0.49 -0.45
CA GLY A 6 -14.32 1.22 -0.08
C GLY A 6 -14.13 1.99 1.22
N ALA A 7 -14.55 3.25 1.20
CA ALA A 7 -14.58 4.13 2.35
C ALA A 7 -15.86 4.97 2.34
N SER A 8 -16.03 5.78 3.38
CA SER A 8 -17.08 6.80 3.42
C SER A 8 -16.47 8.13 3.82
N ARG A 9 -17.01 9.22 3.26
CA ARG A 9 -16.55 10.56 3.56
C ARG A 9 -17.67 11.43 4.09
N CYS A 10 -17.41 12.14 5.18
CA CYS A 10 -18.37 13.06 5.74
C CYS A 10 -18.47 14.31 4.84
N PRO A 11 -19.68 14.73 4.41
CA PRO A 11 -19.84 15.95 3.63
C PRO A 11 -19.53 17.22 4.44
N ARG A 12 -19.67 17.16 5.77
CA ARG A 12 -19.47 18.29 6.68
C ARG A 12 -18.02 18.50 7.10
N CYS A 13 -17.40 17.50 7.77
CA CYS A 13 -16.03 17.63 8.28
C CYS A 13 -14.95 17.03 7.37
N ARG A 14 -15.36 16.43 6.24
CA ARG A 14 -14.46 15.83 5.24
C ARG A 14 -13.63 14.64 5.74
N ARG A 15 -13.83 14.17 6.98
CA ARG A 15 -13.24 12.95 7.54
C ARG A 15 -13.57 11.75 6.66
N VAL A 16 -12.57 10.94 6.38
CA VAL A 16 -12.70 9.66 5.66
C VAL A 16 -12.65 8.53 6.67
N VAL A 17 -13.55 7.57 6.55
CA VAL A 17 -13.68 6.41 7.44
C VAL A 17 -13.68 5.15 6.58
N ALA A 18 -12.90 4.15 7.00
CA ALA A 18 -12.93 2.81 6.47
C ALA A 18 -13.04 1.84 7.67
N PRO A 19 -13.84 0.76 7.61
CA PRO A 19 -14.74 0.37 6.52
C PRO A 19 -15.86 1.41 6.26
N PRO A 20 -16.59 1.31 5.14
CA PRO A 20 -17.68 2.23 4.84
C PRO A 20 -18.71 2.31 5.96
N ALA A 21 -19.02 3.52 6.39
CA ALA A 21 -19.93 3.79 7.50
C ALA A 21 -21.10 4.64 7.00
N ARG A 22 -22.31 4.37 7.51
CA ARG A 22 -23.52 5.12 7.11
C ARG A 22 -23.57 6.53 7.72
N MET A 23 -23.02 6.72 8.92
CA MET A 23 -23.11 7.95 9.71
C MET A 23 -21.73 8.42 10.15
N CYS A 24 -21.53 9.74 10.17
CA CYS A 24 -20.28 10.32 10.65
C CYS A 24 -20.15 10.15 12.18
N PRO A 25 -18.97 9.75 12.70
CA PRO A 25 -18.75 9.61 14.14
C PRO A 25 -18.87 10.93 14.93
N ASP A 26 -18.57 12.08 14.31
CA ASP A 26 -18.56 13.37 15.00
C ASP A 26 -19.81 14.23 14.72
N HIS A 27 -20.58 13.88 13.69
CA HIS A 27 -21.70 14.71 13.20
C HIS A 27 -22.90 13.85 12.85
N PRO A 28 -24.14 14.28 13.14
CA PRO A 28 -25.37 13.54 12.80
C PRO A 28 -25.73 13.71 11.31
N VAL A 29 -24.82 13.33 10.42
CA VAL A 29 -24.99 13.40 8.96
C VAL A 29 -24.67 12.05 8.33
N ALA A 30 -25.42 11.70 7.28
CA ALA A 30 -25.10 10.55 6.44
C ALA A 30 -23.76 10.77 5.73
N MET A 31 -22.96 9.71 5.65
CA MET A 31 -21.70 9.75 4.91
C MET A 31 -21.93 9.40 3.43
N GLU A 32 -21.09 9.95 2.57
CA GLU A 32 -21.11 9.68 1.13
C GLU A 32 -20.11 8.56 0.79
N PRO A 33 -20.41 7.69 -0.19
CA PRO A 33 -19.46 6.69 -0.67
C PRO A 33 -18.15 7.34 -1.13
N HIS A 34 -17.03 6.72 -0.78
CA HIS A 34 -15.71 7.20 -1.16
C HIS A 34 -14.80 6.00 -1.47
N LEU A 35 -13.72 6.25 -2.20
CA LEU A 35 -12.68 5.27 -2.50
C LEU A 35 -11.35 5.82 -2.05
N VAL A 36 -10.54 4.97 -1.43
CA VAL A 36 -9.18 5.30 -1.00
C VAL A 36 -8.20 4.28 -1.62
N PRO A 37 -6.98 4.68 -1.97
CA PRO A 37 -5.93 3.74 -2.33
C PRO A 37 -5.78 2.61 -1.31
N ALA A 38 -5.61 1.38 -1.81
CA ALA A 38 -5.40 0.18 -1.01
C ALA A 38 -3.95 0.05 -0.48
N VAL A 39 -3.33 1.20 -0.16
CA VAL A 39 -1.95 1.30 0.31
C VAL A 39 -1.91 2.25 1.50
N GLY A 40 -1.01 1.99 2.43
CA GLY A 40 -0.92 2.77 3.65
C GLY A 40 0.37 2.55 4.42
N GLU A 41 0.37 3.03 5.65
CA GLU A 41 1.48 2.99 6.58
C GLU A 41 1.04 2.35 7.91
N VAL A 42 1.87 1.47 8.44
CA VAL A 42 1.63 0.84 9.75
C VAL A 42 1.83 1.87 10.86
N VAL A 43 0.75 2.20 11.58
CA VAL A 43 0.78 3.13 12.72
C VAL A 43 1.14 2.39 14.01
N SER A 44 0.61 1.18 14.17
CA SER A 44 0.86 0.31 15.32
C SER A 44 0.63 -1.13 14.91
N PHE A 45 1.32 -2.07 15.54
CA PHE A 45 1.12 -3.50 15.31
C PHE A 45 1.36 -4.29 16.59
N THR A 46 0.76 -5.47 16.67
CA THR A 46 1.00 -6.41 17.76
C THR A 46 0.85 -7.85 17.28
N THR A 47 1.44 -8.75 18.05
CA THR A 47 1.35 -10.20 17.85
C THR A 47 0.66 -10.81 19.04
N LEU A 48 -0.55 -11.33 18.82
CA LEU A 48 -1.33 -12.03 19.82
C LEU A 48 -0.94 -13.52 19.81
N HIS A 49 -0.12 -13.92 20.78
CA HIS A 49 0.37 -15.30 20.92
C HIS A 49 -0.68 -16.29 21.44
N SER A 50 -1.75 -15.79 22.06
CA SER A 50 -2.86 -16.59 22.58
C SER A 50 -4.19 -16.02 22.10
N PRO A 51 -4.53 -16.22 20.81
CA PRO A 51 -5.79 -15.73 20.25
C PRO A 51 -6.97 -16.61 20.68
N PRO A 52 -8.21 -16.10 20.59
CA PRO A 52 -9.41 -16.90 20.86
C PRO A 52 -9.58 -18.04 19.85
N GLU A 53 -10.45 -19.00 20.18
CA GLU A 53 -10.77 -20.12 19.29
C GLU A 53 -11.21 -19.64 17.90
N GLY A 54 -10.82 -20.40 16.87
CA GLY A 54 -11.07 -20.05 15.47
C GLY A 54 -9.98 -19.20 14.81
N PHE A 55 -9.02 -18.67 15.57
CA PHE A 55 -7.86 -17.95 15.02
C PHE A 55 -6.59 -18.78 15.13
N ARG A 56 -5.74 -18.70 14.10
CA ARG A 56 -4.41 -19.33 14.13
C ARG A 56 -3.48 -18.51 15.02
N SER A 57 -2.70 -19.20 15.87
CA SER A 57 -1.63 -18.59 16.66
C SER A 57 -0.27 -18.74 15.95
N PRO A 58 0.59 -17.71 15.96
CA PRO A 58 0.34 -16.36 16.47
C PRO A 58 -0.53 -15.53 15.52
N LEU A 59 -1.43 -14.71 16.08
CA LEU A 59 -2.26 -13.79 15.30
C LEU A 59 -1.58 -12.42 15.20
N HIS A 60 -1.27 -12.00 13.98
CA HIS A 60 -0.67 -10.72 13.72
C HIS A 60 -1.72 -9.69 13.34
N ILE A 61 -1.73 -8.55 14.02
CA ILE A 61 -2.67 -7.46 13.75
C ILE A 61 -1.94 -6.12 13.70
N ALA A 62 -2.42 -5.22 12.84
CA ALA A 62 -1.89 -3.88 12.70
C ALA A 62 -3.00 -2.85 12.49
N ILE A 63 -2.73 -1.63 12.94
CA ILE A 63 -3.48 -0.44 12.55
C ILE A 63 -2.73 0.18 11.39
N VAL A 64 -3.39 0.27 10.24
CA VAL A 64 -2.83 0.86 9.02
C VAL A 64 -3.56 2.17 8.72
N GLU A 65 -2.81 3.25 8.54
CA GLU A 65 -3.33 4.51 8.01
C GLU A 65 -3.19 4.50 6.48
N LEU A 66 -4.33 4.43 5.79
CA LEU A 66 -4.39 4.42 4.34
C LEU A 66 -4.03 5.78 3.76
N GLU A 67 -3.44 5.77 2.57
CA GLU A 67 -3.34 6.98 1.75
C GLU A 67 -4.77 7.48 1.45
N GLY A 68 -5.15 8.62 2.01
CA GLY A 68 -6.55 9.08 2.05
C GLY A 68 -7.07 9.36 3.45
N GLY A 69 -6.31 8.99 4.49
CA GLY A 69 -6.52 9.39 5.88
C GLY A 69 -7.47 8.49 6.68
N ALA A 70 -8.00 7.42 6.07
CA ALA A 70 -8.75 6.40 6.79
C ALA A 70 -7.81 5.47 7.54
N ARG A 71 -8.26 4.92 8.68
CA ARG A 71 -7.52 3.92 9.46
C ARG A 71 -8.26 2.60 9.48
N LEU A 72 -7.53 1.50 9.29
CA LEU A 72 -8.07 0.14 9.31
C LEU A 72 -7.35 -0.73 10.33
N PHE A 73 -8.10 -1.66 10.92
CA PHE A 73 -7.55 -2.82 11.60
C PHE A 73 -7.36 -3.93 10.58
N CYS A 74 -6.12 -4.40 10.45
CA CYS A 74 -5.73 -5.39 9.47
C CYS A 74 -5.06 -6.60 10.13
N HIS A 75 -5.31 -7.78 9.58
CA HIS A 75 -4.62 -9.02 9.87
C HIS A 75 -3.33 -9.11 9.02
N GLY A 76 -2.26 -9.69 9.55
CA GLY A 76 -1.03 -9.95 8.80
C GLY A 76 -0.72 -11.45 8.75
N GLU A 77 -0.05 -11.90 7.69
CA GLU A 77 0.52 -13.26 7.66
C GLU A 77 1.75 -13.38 8.57
N GLU A 78 2.63 -12.37 8.60
CA GLU A 78 3.78 -12.35 9.52
C GLU A 78 4.20 -10.91 9.84
N THR A 79 4.50 -10.59 11.11
CA THR A 79 5.04 -9.28 11.51
C THR A 79 6.56 -9.19 11.37
N ARG A 80 7.24 -10.23 10.88
CA ARG A 80 8.71 -10.22 10.75
C ARG A 80 9.14 -9.11 9.80
N GLY A 81 9.92 -8.18 10.32
CA GLY A 81 10.44 -7.04 9.56
C GLY A 81 9.46 -5.87 9.38
N VAL A 82 8.21 -6.00 9.86
CA VAL A 82 7.27 -4.88 9.94
C VAL A 82 7.70 -3.96 11.08
N LYS A 83 7.73 -2.66 10.80
CA LYS A 83 7.99 -1.60 11.76
C LYS A 83 6.86 -0.58 11.70
N ILE A 84 6.70 0.20 12.75
CA ILE A 84 5.91 1.43 12.65
C ILE A 84 6.55 2.28 11.55
N GLY A 85 5.72 2.80 10.66
CA GLY A 85 6.14 3.50 9.45
C GLY A 85 6.36 2.61 8.22
N SER A 86 6.21 1.30 8.34
CA SER A 86 6.29 0.40 7.19
C SER A 86 5.14 0.65 6.22
N ARG A 87 5.50 0.81 4.95
CA ARG A 87 4.56 0.88 3.83
C ARG A 87 4.02 -0.51 3.48
N VAL A 88 2.69 -0.63 3.43
CA VAL A 88 1.98 -1.89 3.20
C VAL A 88 0.85 -1.71 2.19
N SER A 89 0.49 -2.80 1.52
CA SER A 89 -0.77 -2.91 0.76
C SER A 89 -1.82 -3.57 1.64
N VAL A 90 -3.09 -3.20 1.42
CA VAL A 90 -4.23 -3.75 2.15
C VAL A 90 -5.20 -4.41 1.17
N GLU A 91 -5.69 -5.60 1.49
CA GLU A 91 -6.68 -6.32 0.71
C GLU A 91 -7.93 -6.60 1.56
N ASP A 92 -9.11 -6.32 1.01
CA ASP A 92 -10.39 -6.70 1.62
C ASP A 92 -10.78 -8.11 1.16
N VAL A 93 -10.87 -9.03 2.13
CA VAL A 93 -11.35 -10.40 1.93
C VAL A 93 -12.54 -10.63 2.85
N ASN A 94 -13.75 -10.56 2.30
CA ASN A 94 -15.00 -10.78 3.04
C ASN A 94 -15.12 -9.91 4.31
N SER A 95 -14.82 -8.60 4.21
CA SER A 95 -14.82 -7.66 5.35
C SER A 95 -13.72 -7.90 6.39
N ILE A 96 -12.75 -8.77 6.11
CA ILE A 96 -11.52 -8.92 6.87
C ILE A 96 -10.39 -8.30 6.04
N PHE A 97 -9.73 -7.31 6.62
CA PHE A 97 -8.65 -6.59 5.94
C PHE A 97 -7.33 -7.28 6.24
N TYR A 98 -6.58 -7.62 5.21
CA TYR A 98 -5.24 -8.18 5.33
C TYR A 98 -4.21 -7.15 4.87
N PHE A 99 -3.10 -7.04 5.59
CA PHE A 99 -1.97 -6.24 5.14
C PHE A 99 -0.81 -7.13 4.73
N SER A 100 -0.09 -6.72 3.68
CA SER A 100 1.11 -7.38 3.21
C SER A 100 2.25 -6.38 3.03
N HIS A 101 3.48 -6.81 3.33
CA HIS A 101 4.65 -5.97 3.14
C HIS A 101 4.88 -5.76 1.64
N MET A 102 5.01 -4.51 1.21
CA MET A 102 5.31 -4.23 -0.20
C MET A 102 6.77 -4.57 -0.51
N GLY A 103 7.00 -5.36 -1.56
CA GLY A 103 8.33 -5.67 -2.05
C GLY A 103 9.11 -4.41 -2.46
N PHE A 104 10.43 -4.54 -2.61
CA PHE A 104 11.26 -3.42 -3.06
C PHE A 104 10.82 -2.87 -4.43
N ALA A 105 10.42 -3.75 -5.35
CA ALA A 105 9.90 -3.37 -6.67
C ALA A 105 8.57 -2.59 -6.58
N ASP A 106 7.65 -2.99 -5.69
CA ASP A 106 6.37 -2.30 -5.49
C ASP A 106 6.56 -0.90 -4.90
N ARG A 107 7.52 -0.77 -3.96
CA ARG A 107 7.95 0.53 -3.42
C ARG A 107 8.52 1.44 -4.50
N ALA A 108 9.36 0.92 -5.40
CA ALA A 108 9.90 1.67 -6.52
C ALA A 108 8.80 2.13 -7.49
N ARG A 109 7.84 1.25 -7.82
CA ARG A 109 6.71 1.57 -8.71
C ARG A 109 5.83 2.70 -8.16
N LEU A 110 5.55 2.71 -6.85
CA LEU A 110 4.81 3.81 -6.20
C LEU A 110 5.59 5.12 -6.20
N PHE A 111 6.90 5.07 -5.92
CA PHE A 111 7.77 6.23 -6.05
C PHE A 111 7.71 6.82 -7.46
N TRP A 112 7.69 5.97 -8.49
CA TRP A 112 7.63 6.39 -9.88
C TRP A 112 6.25 6.94 -10.28
N ARG A 113 5.15 6.41 -9.70
CA ARG A 113 3.82 7.01 -9.87
C ARG A 113 3.73 8.40 -9.21
N ARG A 114 4.29 8.57 -8.00
CA ARG A 114 4.26 9.84 -7.27
C ARG A 114 5.22 10.88 -7.85
N ALA A 115 6.35 10.44 -8.41
CA ALA A 115 7.34 11.33 -9.01
C ALA A 115 6.93 11.91 -10.36
N GLY A 116 5.85 11.42 -10.98
CA GLY A 116 5.35 11.93 -12.25
C GLY A 116 6.36 11.78 -13.39
N TYR A 117 6.12 10.83 -14.29
CA TYR A 117 6.45 10.95 -15.72
C TYR A 117 7.72 11.79 -16.05
N ARG A 118 8.90 11.33 -15.63
CA ARG A 118 10.21 11.80 -16.16
C ARG A 118 10.84 10.77 -17.10
N GLY A 119 9.98 9.91 -17.67
CA GLY A 119 10.35 8.71 -18.42
C GLY A 119 10.86 8.95 -19.85
N GLU A 120 10.72 10.13 -20.42
CA GLU A 120 11.19 10.37 -21.79
C GLU A 120 12.72 10.45 -21.90
N LYS A 121 13.43 10.90 -20.84
CA LYS A 121 14.90 11.01 -20.89
C LYS A 121 15.65 9.72 -20.59
N VAL A 122 15.05 8.76 -19.87
CA VAL A 122 15.77 7.55 -19.46
C VAL A 122 15.81 6.50 -20.58
N ALA A 123 14.75 6.39 -21.38
CA ALA A 123 14.74 5.53 -22.57
C ALA A 123 15.78 5.98 -23.63
N ALA A 124 16.07 7.29 -23.71
CA ALA A 124 17.08 7.83 -24.62
C ALA A 124 18.52 7.48 -24.16
N ILE A 125 18.79 7.46 -22.86
CA ILE A 125 20.12 7.11 -22.32
C ILE A 125 20.41 5.62 -22.48
N GLY A 126 19.40 4.75 -22.30
CA GLY A 126 19.55 3.30 -22.49
C GLY A 126 19.97 2.90 -23.90
N LYS A 127 19.46 3.58 -24.94
CA LYS A 127 19.82 3.28 -26.34
C LYS A 127 21.24 3.73 -26.71
N SER A 128 21.81 4.72 -26.02
CA SER A 128 23.16 5.21 -26.32
C SER A 128 24.25 4.29 -25.73
N PHE A 129 24.04 3.76 -24.53
CA PHE A 129 24.98 2.83 -23.88
C PHE A 129 25.06 1.45 -24.57
N VAL A 130 23.94 0.93 -25.07
CA VAL A 130 23.93 -0.36 -25.80
C VAL A 130 24.71 -0.27 -27.12
N LYS A 131 24.67 0.89 -27.81
CA LYS A 131 25.39 1.08 -29.08
C LYS A 131 26.90 1.31 -28.87
N GLY A 132 27.30 1.89 -27.75
CA GLY A 132 28.71 2.05 -27.37
C GLY A 132 29.40 0.72 -27.05
N LEU A 133 28.69 -0.19 -26.36
CA LEU A 133 29.25 -1.47 -25.93
C LEU A 133 29.40 -2.49 -27.08
N TRP A 134 28.57 -2.42 -28.12
CA TRP A 134 28.69 -3.29 -29.29
C TRP A 134 29.78 -2.88 -30.28
N LYS A 135 30.21 -1.60 -30.32
CA LYS A 135 31.25 -1.16 -31.25
C LYS A 135 32.68 -1.46 -30.77
N GLY A 136 32.86 -1.86 -29.50
CA GLY A 136 34.16 -2.19 -28.92
C GLY A 136 34.60 -3.65 -29.10
N ARG A 137 33.74 -4.56 -29.57
CA ARG A 137 34.02 -6.01 -29.58
C ARG A 137 34.33 -6.60 -30.97
N SER A 138 34.49 -5.77 -32.00
CA SER A 138 34.75 -6.24 -33.38
C SER A 138 36.11 -5.79 -33.97
N ARG A 139 37.10 -5.45 -33.12
CA ARG A 139 38.46 -5.13 -33.57
C ARG A 139 39.48 -5.81 -32.66
N GLY A 140 39.89 -7.02 -33.03
CA GLY A 140 40.99 -7.73 -32.39
C GLY A 140 40.86 -9.24 -32.54
N ASP A 141 41.07 -9.74 -33.75
CA ASP A 141 41.96 -10.89 -34.00
C ASP A 141 42.14 -11.04 -35.52
N GLY A 142 43.35 -10.68 -35.95
CA GLY A 142 43.92 -10.89 -37.27
C GLY A 142 45.41 -11.15 -37.05
#